data_AF-A0A0Q5I466-F1
#
_entry.id   AF-A0A0Q5I466-F1
#
_cell.length_a   1.000
_cell.length_b   1.000
_cell.length_c   1.000
_cell.angle_alpha   90.00
_cell.angle_beta   90.00
_cell.angle_gamma   90.00
#
_symmetry.space_group_name_H-M   'P 1'
#
loop_
_entity.id
_entity.type
_entity.pdbx_description
1 polymer ?
#
loop_
_entity_poly.entity_id
_entity_poly.type
_entity_poly.pdbx_seq_one_letter_code
_entity_poly.pdbx_strand_id
1 'polypeptide(L)'
;MTDPFDPTRLIIARAQAEDRAAADLETERDGRQAARTQRRHLKPTAREVIAALTAGGREAKDARAYAESWYQALLAWEIREVKIPYSFHYDPEPELDFITLGSNARTPTRYLRTPAGEFTEGEVGVCITEMAAAGTVERKLLGKMLEKLRHERANCPGRLLHEDGRWHQHREWVTRYAVAVLTLAVQLRVLEAEAPLHLMQAELAGLNQA
;
A
#
# COMPACT_ATOMS: atom_id res chain seq x y z
N MET A 1 65.04 -45.53 26.22
CA MET A 1 63.71 -46.16 26.46
C MET A 1 63.08 -45.42 27.62
N THR A 2 62.11 -44.55 27.36
CA THR A 2 61.34 -43.84 28.39
C THR A 2 60.28 -44.78 28.95
N ASP A 3 60.30 -44.98 30.26
CA ASP A 3 59.38 -45.85 30.97
C ASP A 3 57.96 -45.25 30.94
N PRO A 4 56.96 -45.94 30.36
CA PRO A 4 55.59 -45.44 30.25
C PRO A 4 54.86 -45.34 31.61
N PHE A 5 55.44 -45.86 32.69
CA PHE A 5 54.85 -45.85 34.04
C PHE A 5 55.62 -44.97 35.04
N ASP A 6 56.35 -43.96 34.56
CA ASP A 6 56.98 -42.96 35.43
C ASP A 6 55.89 -42.23 36.25
N PRO A 7 55.85 -42.41 37.59
CA PRO A 7 54.79 -41.88 38.44
C PRO A 7 54.71 -40.36 38.38
N THR A 8 55.83 -39.70 38.13
CA THR A 8 55.91 -38.24 37.97
C THR A 8 55.17 -37.77 36.71
N ARG A 9 55.26 -38.52 35.61
CA ARG A 9 54.55 -38.21 34.36
C ARG A 9 53.05 -38.47 34.47
N LEU A 10 52.65 -39.51 35.21
CA LEU A 10 51.24 -39.80 35.49
C LEU A 10 50.58 -38.70 36.34
N ILE A 11 51.29 -38.14 37.32
CA ILE A 11 50.80 -37.01 38.13
C ILE A 11 50.65 -35.75 37.27
N ILE A 12 51.64 -35.43 36.44
CA ILE A 12 51.59 -34.26 35.54
C ILE A 12 50.47 -34.42 34.50
N ALA A 13 50.30 -35.60 33.91
CA ALA A 13 49.23 -35.87 32.95
C ALA A 13 47.84 -35.75 33.60
N ARG A 14 47.69 -36.18 34.85
CA ARG A 14 46.45 -36.03 35.61
C ARG A 14 46.14 -34.58 35.92
N ALA A 15 47.13 -33.80 36.38
CA ALA A 15 46.95 -32.36 36.63
C ALA A 15 46.55 -31.61 35.34
N GLN A 16 47.21 -31.91 34.21
CA GLN A 16 46.85 -31.33 32.91
C GLN A 16 45.46 -31.76 32.41
N ALA A 17 45.00 -32.97 32.74
CA ALA A 17 43.66 -33.42 32.42
C ALA A 17 42.59 -32.73 33.29
N GLU A 18 42.88 -32.52 34.57
CA GLU A 18 42.01 -31.79 35.51
C GLU A 18 41.91 -30.30 35.12
N ASP A 19 43.02 -29.67 34.71
CA ASP A 19 43.03 -28.27 34.22
C ASP A 19 42.24 -28.11 32.91
N ARG A 20 42.36 -29.07 31.97
CA ARG A 20 41.57 -29.05 30.72
C ARG A 20 40.08 -29.24 30.99
N ALA A 21 39.72 -30.15 31.89
CA ALA A 21 38.32 -30.37 32.28
C ALA A 21 37.73 -29.12 32.96
N ALA A 22 38.52 -28.37 33.74
CA ALA A 22 38.10 -27.12 34.33
C ALA A 22 37.85 -26.03 33.27
N ALA A 23 38.75 -25.90 32.28
CA ALA A 23 38.59 -24.93 31.18
C ALA A 23 37.37 -25.22 30.28
N ASP A 24 37.07 -26.50 30.02
CA ASP A 24 35.90 -26.91 29.25
C ASP A 24 34.58 -26.59 29.98
N LEU A 25 34.56 -26.73 31.31
CA LEU A 25 33.39 -26.35 32.12
C LEU A 25 33.17 -24.83 32.18
N GLU A 26 34.23 -24.05 32.14
CA GLU A 26 34.16 -22.58 32.17
C GLU A 26 33.65 -22.03 30.82
N THR A 27 34.17 -22.55 29.71
CA THR A 27 33.66 -22.21 28.36
C THR A 27 32.20 -22.63 28.15
N GLU A 28 31.77 -23.76 28.71
CA GLU A 28 30.36 -24.17 28.66
C GLU A 28 29.45 -23.24 29.49
N ARG A 29 29.93 -22.77 30.65
CA ARG A 29 29.21 -21.79 31.49
C ARG A 29 29.06 -20.45 30.78
N ASP A 30 30.14 -19.96 30.16
CA ASP A 30 30.14 -18.70 29.43
C ASP A 30 29.24 -18.76 28.20
N GLY A 31 29.26 -19.87 27.45
CA GLY A 31 28.35 -20.10 26.33
C GLY A 31 26.87 -20.11 26.77
N ARG A 32 26.56 -20.74 27.91
CA ARG A 32 25.20 -20.76 28.49
C ARG A 32 24.76 -19.38 28.98
N GLN A 33 25.66 -18.56 29.52
CA GLN A 33 25.36 -17.19 29.95
C GLN A 33 25.16 -16.23 28.76
N ALA A 34 25.97 -16.34 27.72
CA ALA A 34 25.82 -15.59 26.47
C ALA A 34 24.49 -15.92 25.76
N ALA A 35 24.11 -17.20 25.70
CA ALA A 35 22.83 -17.62 25.13
C ALA A 35 21.62 -17.11 25.94
N ARG A 36 21.75 -17.00 27.27
CA ARG A 36 20.70 -16.46 28.15
C ARG A 36 20.52 -14.95 28.02
N THR A 37 21.61 -14.20 27.83
CA THR A 37 21.56 -12.75 27.60
C THR A 37 21.01 -12.41 26.23
N GLN A 38 21.40 -13.15 25.18
CA GLN A 38 20.80 -12.99 23.84
C GLN A 38 19.29 -13.28 23.82
N ARG A 39 18.82 -14.32 24.51
CA ARG A 39 17.38 -14.65 24.60
C ARG A 39 16.55 -13.60 25.35
N ARG A 40 17.16 -12.81 26.24
CA ARG A 40 16.46 -11.73 26.97
C ARG A 40 16.26 -10.48 26.12
N HIS A 41 17.12 -10.22 25.13
CA HIS A 41 17.01 -9.09 24.22
C HIS A 41 15.97 -9.27 23.10
N LEU A 42 15.44 -10.48 22.92
CA LEU A 42 14.46 -10.80 21.86
C LEU A 42 13.00 -10.63 22.26
N LYS A 43 12.72 -10.27 23.53
CA LYS A 43 11.34 -10.03 23.97
C LYS A 43 11.03 -8.54 23.81
N PRO A 44 10.12 -8.16 22.90
CA PRO A 44 9.78 -6.77 22.72
C PRO A 44 9.22 -6.20 24.03
N THR A 45 9.71 -5.04 24.42
CA THR A 45 9.27 -4.41 25.66
C THR A 45 7.79 -4.00 25.54
N ALA A 46 7.04 -3.95 26.64
CA ALA A 46 5.62 -3.54 26.59
C ALA A 46 5.43 -2.17 25.93
N ARG A 47 6.42 -1.27 26.04
CA ARG A 47 6.43 0.02 25.35
C ARG A 47 6.58 -0.11 23.83
N GLU A 48 7.43 -1.01 23.35
CA GLU A 48 7.56 -1.31 21.91
C GLU A 48 6.27 -1.91 21.35
N VAL A 49 5.61 -2.79 22.09
CA VAL A 49 4.31 -3.36 21.68
C VAL A 49 3.24 -2.27 21.60
N ILE A 50 3.14 -1.38 22.60
CA ILE A 50 2.19 -0.27 22.58
C ILE A 50 2.52 0.73 21.45
N ALA A 51 3.80 1.03 21.23
CA ALA A 51 4.24 1.88 20.14
C ALA A 51 3.88 1.28 18.77
N ALA A 52 4.09 -0.02 18.58
CA ALA A 52 3.72 -0.72 17.35
C ALA A 52 2.19 -0.74 17.13
N LEU A 53 1.41 -1.00 18.18
CA LEU A 53 -0.06 -0.99 18.10
C LEU A 53 -0.62 0.42 17.78
N THR A 54 -0.03 1.45 18.37
CA THR A 54 -0.43 2.84 18.11
C THR A 54 0.02 3.33 16.73
N ALA A 55 1.20 2.90 16.26
CA ALA A 55 1.68 3.16 14.90
C ALA A 55 0.74 2.55 13.85
N GLY A 56 0.41 1.25 13.97
CA GLY A 56 -0.53 0.60 13.04
C GLY A 56 -1.93 1.23 13.07
N GLY A 57 -2.39 1.68 14.24
CA GLY A 57 -3.64 2.42 14.37
C GLY A 57 -3.63 3.80 13.71
N ARG A 58 -2.48 4.46 13.61
CA ARG A 58 -2.31 5.73 12.88
C ARG A 58 -2.26 5.49 11.37
N GLU A 59 -1.46 4.53 10.92
CA GLU A 59 -1.33 4.15 9.51
C GLU A 59 -2.69 3.78 8.89
N ALA A 60 -3.52 3.01 9.61
CA ALA A 60 -4.86 2.67 9.14
C ALA A 60 -5.77 3.91 9.02
N LYS A 61 -5.67 4.87 9.94
CA LYS A 61 -6.44 6.12 9.87
C LYS A 61 -5.99 6.99 8.71
N ASP A 62 -4.69 7.09 8.50
CA ASP A 62 -4.11 7.89 7.42
C ASP A 62 -4.46 7.29 6.05
N ALA A 63 -4.40 5.95 5.92
CA ALA A 63 -4.83 5.25 4.71
C ALA A 63 -6.32 5.47 4.39
N ARG A 64 -7.18 5.48 5.42
CA ARG A 64 -8.60 5.80 5.27
C ARG A 64 -8.81 7.25 4.82
N ALA A 65 -8.12 8.20 5.45
CA ALA A 65 -8.21 9.62 5.08
C ALA A 65 -7.72 9.85 3.65
N TYR A 66 -6.66 9.14 3.24
CA TYR A 66 -6.16 9.17 1.88
C TYR A 66 -7.20 8.63 0.88
N ALA A 67 -7.84 7.49 1.19
CA ALA A 67 -8.93 6.95 0.37
C ALA A 67 -10.12 7.93 0.26
N GLU A 68 -10.50 8.58 1.37
CA GLU A 68 -11.54 9.63 1.38
C GLU A 68 -11.16 10.79 0.45
N SER A 69 -9.91 11.26 0.49
CA SER A 69 -9.46 12.38 -0.35
C SER A 69 -9.59 12.07 -1.85
N TRP A 70 -9.24 10.84 -2.25
CA TRP A 70 -9.43 10.38 -3.62
C TRP A 70 -10.90 10.20 -3.97
N TYR A 71 -11.70 9.67 -3.04
CA TYR A 71 -13.13 9.49 -3.22
C TYR A 71 -13.82 10.83 -3.46
N GLN A 72 -13.52 11.84 -2.64
CA GLN A 72 -14.05 13.19 -2.78
C GLN A 72 -13.60 13.85 -4.09
N ALA A 73 -12.36 13.65 -4.51
CA ALA A 73 -11.87 14.14 -5.79
C ALA A 73 -12.67 13.59 -6.98
N LEU A 74 -12.96 12.29 -6.97
CA LEU A 74 -13.79 11.66 -8.00
C LEU A 74 -15.27 12.05 -7.86
N LEU A 75 -15.79 12.21 -6.64
CA LEU A 75 -17.19 12.58 -6.42
C LEU A 75 -17.47 14.03 -6.86
N ALA A 76 -16.55 14.95 -6.58
CA ALA A 76 -16.58 16.31 -7.11
C ALA A 76 -16.43 16.30 -8.63
N TRP A 77 -15.51 15.46 -9.15
CA TRP A 77 -15.14 15.41 -10.57
C TRP A 77 -14.83 16.82 -11.09
N GLU A 78 -14.02 17.56 -10.33
CA GLU A 78 -13.69 18.94 -10.62
C GLU A 78 -12.78 18.98 -11.85
N ILE A 79 -13.38 19.33 -13.00
CA ILE A 79 -12.69 19.41 -14.27
C ILE A 79 -12.15 20.83 -14.46
N ARG A 80 -10.83 20.94 -14.67
CA ARG A 80 -10.19 22.14 -15.19
C ARG A 80 -10.08 22.03 -16.71
N GLU A 81 -10.81 22.90 -17.41
CA GLU A 81 -10.67 23.03 -18.87
C GLU A 81 -9.46 23.92 -19.18
N VAL A 82 -8.45 23.35 -19.84
CA VAL A 82 -7.30 24.12 -20.32
C VAL A 82 -7.52 24.39 -21.81
N LYS A 83 -7.83 25.66 -22.12
CA LYS A 83 -7.78 26.14 -23.50
C LYS A 83 -6.31 26.27 -23.89
N ILE A 84 -5.78 25.32 -24.66
CA ILE A 84 -4.43 25.43 -25.21
C ILE A 84 -4.49 26.47 -26.34
N PRO A 85 -3.91 27.67 -26.19
CA PRO A 85 -3.88 28.65 -27.26
C PRO A 85 -2.89 28.15 -28.32
N TYR A 86 -3.38 27.82 -29.51
CA TYR A 86 -2.63 27.60 -30.74
C TYR A 86 -1.35 26.73 -30.62
N SER A 87 -1.47 25.43 -30.84
CA SER A 87 -0.32 24.64 -31.28
C SER A 87 0.02 25.07 -32.72
N PHE A 88 1.19 25.68 -32.91
CA PHE A 88 1.78 26.01 -34.22
C PHE A 88 1.89 24.76 -35.10
N HIS A 89 0.86 24.50 -35.92
CA HIS A 89 0.97 23.64 -37.09
C HIS A 89 0.87 24.56 -38.30
N TYR A 90 1.88 24.52 -39.18
CA TYR A 90 1.79 25.10 -40.51
C TYR A 90 0.70 24.31 -41.26
N ASP A 91 -0.42 24.95 -41.59
CA ASP A 91 -1.34 24.43 -42.62
C ASP A 91 -0.69 24.64 -43.99
N PRO A 92 -0.44 23.59 -44.79
CA PRO A 92 -0.38 23.75 -46.22
C PRO A 92 -1.82 23.65 -46.75
N GLU A 93 -2.50 24.79 -46.90
CA GLU A 93 -3.60 24.84 -47.87
C GLU A 93 -3.00 24.76 -49.29
N PRO A 94 -3.67 24.12 -50.27
CA PRO A 94 -5.01 24.55 -50.65
C PRO A 94 -6.04 23.43 -50.95
N GLU A 95 -7.31 23.84 -50.83
CA GLU A 95 -8.47 23.39 -51.63
C GLU A 95 -8.72 21.88 -51.73
N LEU A 96 -9.55 21.31 -50.85
CA LEU A 96 -10.36 20.14 -51.20
C LEU A 96 -11.68 20.06 -50.42
N ASP A 97 -12.75 20.29 -51.19
CA ASP A 97 -14.12 19.82 -51.11
C ASP A 97 -14.75 19.44 -49.76
N PHE A 98 -15.75 20.25 -49.43
CA PHE A 98 -16.97 19.97 -48.69
C PHE A 98 -17.46 18.52 -48.83
N ILE A 99 -17.34 17.71 -47.76
CA ILE A 99 -18.28 16.69 -47.22
C ILE A 99 -17.49 15.85 -46.21
N THR A 100 -17.35 16.36 -44.99
CA THR A 100 -17.08 15.59 -43.76
C THR A 100 -17.23 16.58 -42.62
N LEU A 101 -18.48 16.86 -42.25
CA LEU A 101 -18.82 17.74 -41.12
C LEU A 101 -18.53 17.00 -39.79
N GLY A 102 -17.28 16.62 -39.56
CA GLY A 102 -16.75 16.35 -38.23
C GLY A 102 -16.16 17.66 -37.74
N SER A 103 -16.70 18.24 -36.67
CA SER A 103 -16.16 19.49 -36.15
C SER A 103 -14.69 19.31 -35.77
N ASN A 104 -13.77 19.90 -36.54
CA ASN A 104 -12.34 19.98 -36.21
C ASN A 104 -12.04 20.93 -35.03
N ALA A 105 -13.04 21.26 -34.22
CA ALA A 105 -12.81 21.93 -32.95
C ALA A 105 -12.09 20.94 -32.03
N ARG A 106 -10.80 21.18 -31.75
CA ARG A 106 -10.07 20.39 -30.74
C ARG A 106 -10.84 20.47 -29.43
N THR A 107 -11.37 19.34 -28.99
CA THR A 107 -12.04 19.20 -27.69
C THR A 107 -11.11 19.74 -26.61
N PRO A 108 -11.57 20.67 -25.75
CA PRO A 108 -10.71 21.20 -24.69
C PRO A 108 -10.19 20.04 -23.84
N THR A 109 -8.89 20.02 -23.59
CA THR A 109 -8.29 19.00 -22.70
C THR A 109 -8.77 19.28 -21.29
N ARG A 110 -9.42 18.27 -20.71
CA ARG A 110 -10.04 18.31 -19.38
C ARG A 110 -9.17 17.56 -18.40
N TYR A 111 -8.77 18.23 -17.34
CA TYR A 111 -7.97 17.64 -16.26
C TYR A 111 -8.80 17.52 -14.99
N LEU A 112 -8.71 16.36 -14.34
CA LEU A 112 -9.31 16.08 -13.05
C LEU A 112 -8.25 16.27 -11.96
N ARG A 113 -8.58 17.08 -10.95
CA ARG A 113 -7.70 17.32 -9.81
C ARG A 113 -7.83 16.17 -8.81
N THR A 114 -6.72 15.50 -8.54
CA THR A 114 -6.60 14.42 -7.55
C THR A 114 -5.61 14.77 -6.45
N PRO A 115 -5.60 14.04 -5.32
CA PRO A 115 -4.60 14.23 -4.26
C PRO A 115 -3.15 14.06 -4.75
N ALA A 116 -2.92 13.23 -5.77
CA ALA A 116 -1.59 12.96 -6.32
C ALA A 116 -1.20 13.83 -7.52
N GLY A 117 -2.09 14.73 -7.97
CA GLY A 117 -1.83 15.61 -9.12
C GLY A 117 -3.04 15.78 -10.04
N GLU A 118 -2.80 16.29 -11.25
CA GLU A 118 -3.81 16.45 -12.29
C GLU A 118 -3.69 15.30 -13.31
N PHE A 119 -4.79 14.60 -13.55
CA PHE A 119 -4.89 13.53 -14.57
C PHE A 119 -5.87 13.94 -15.66
N THR A 120 -5.72 13.47 -16.90
CA THR A 120 -6.74 13.79 -17.91
C THR A 120 -8.03 13.03 -17.61
N GLU A 121 -9.17 13.66 -17.86
CA GLU A 121 -10.48 13.02 -17.69
C GLU A 121 -10.58 11.73 -18.54
N GLY A 122 -9.97 11.77 -19.73
CA GLY A 122 -9.90 10.63 -20.64
C GLY A 122 -9.15 9.44 -20.04
N GLU A 123 -7.96 9.66 -19.47
CA GLU A 123 -7.18 8.60 -18.83
C GLU A 123 -7.93 7.96 -17.66
N VAL A 124 -8.50 8.78 -16.77
CA VAL A 124 -9.28 8.29 -15.62
C VAL A 124 -10.49 7.50 -16.10
N GLY A 125 -11.21 8.02 -17.11
CA GLY A 125 -12.37 7.35 -17.70
C GLY A 125 -12.02 6.01 -18.35
N VAL A 126 -10.93 5.95 -19.12
CA VAL A 126 -10.44 4.72 -19.76
C VAL A 126 -10.07 3.68 -18.70
N CYS A 127 -9.31 4.05 -17.66
CA CYS A 127 -8.97 3.13 -16.58
C CYS A 127 -10.21 2.56 -15.88
N ILE A 128 -11.23 3.39 -15.61
CA ILE A 128 -12.50 2.93 -15.02
C ILE A 128 -13.19 1.91 -15.94
N THR A 129 -13.29 2.20 -17.24
CA THR A 129 -13.92 1.30 -18.22
C THR A 129 -13.13 0.00 -18.37
N GLU A 130 -11.80 0.04 -18.41
CA GLU A 130 -10.95 -1.15 -18.44
C GLU A 130 -11.13 -2.01 -17.17
N MET A 131 -11.26 -1.38 -15.99
CA MET A 131 -11.59 -2.09 -14.76
C MET A 131 -12.95 -2.77 -14.85
N ALA A 132 -13.97 -2.09 -15.38
CA ALA A 132 -15.31 -2.64 -15.53
C ALA A 132 -15.38 -3.77 -16.59
N ALA A 133 -14.47 -3.76 -17.56
CA ALA A 133 -14.31 -4.80 -18.58
C ALA A 133 -13.38 -5.95 -18.15
N ALA A 134 -12.73 -5.86 -16.99
CA ALA A 134 -11.76 -6.86 -16.55
C ALA A 134 -12.35 -8.27 -16.40
N GLY A 135 -11.54 -9.30 -16.71
CA GLY A 135 -11.96 -10.70 -16.64
C GLY A 135 -12.17 -11.24 -15.22
N THR A 136 -11.57 -10.60 -14.21
CA THR A 136 -11.74 -10.99 -12.79
C THR A 136 -12.99 -10.35 -12.19
N VAL A 137 -13.81 -11.15 -11.51
CA VAL A 137 -15.08 -10.71 -10.89
C VAL A 137 -14.87 -9.52 -9.95
N GLU A 138 -13.84 -9.57 -9.10
CA GLU A 138 -13.55 -8.51 -8.13
C GLU A 138 -13.24 -7.17 -8.81
N ARG A 139 -12.28 -7.14 -9.74
CA ARG A 139 -11.92 -5.91 -10.47
C ARG A 139 -13.10 -5.35 -11.28
N LYS A 140 -13.91 -6.23 -11.88
CA LYS A 140 -15.13 -5.87 -12.59
C LYS A 140 -16.16 -5.19 -11.68
N LEU A 141 -16.36 -5.71 -10.47
CA LEU A 141 -17.26 -5.10 -9.49
C LEU A 141 -16.76 -3.73 -9.05
N LEU A 142 -15.45 -3.59 -8.77
CA LEU A 142 -14.85 -2.30 -8.41
C LEU A 142 -14.97 -1.28 -9.55
N GLY A 143 -14.71 -1.69 -10.80
CA GLY A 143 -14.88 -0.84 -11.98
C GLY A 143 -16.32 -0.34 -12.13
N LYS A 144 -17.31 -1.23 -12.00
CA LYS A 144 -18.73 -0.86 -12.03
C LYS A 144 -19.13 0.10 -10.90
N MET A 145 -18.54 -0.03 -9.72
CA MET A 145 -18.77 0.91 -8.62
C MET A 145 -18.24 2.31 -8.96
N LEU A 146 -17.07 2.39 -9.61
CA LEU A 146 -16.50 3.66 -10.08
C LEU A 146 -17.30 4.27 -11.23
N GLU A 147 -17.82 3.45 -12.16
CA GLU A 147 -18.74 3.92 -13.21
C GLU A 147 -20.01 4.52 -12.62
N LYS A 148 -20.60 3.86 -11.60
CA LYS A 148 -21.75 4.41 -10.87
C LYS A 148 -21.40 5.72 -10.17
N LEU A 149 -20.23 5.82 -9.56
CA LEU A 149 -19.79 7.06 -8.93
C LEU A 149 -19.67 8.21 -9.94
N ARG A 150 -19.23 7.92 -11.17
CA ARG A 150 -19.13 8.91 -12.25
C ARG A 150 -20.50 9.39 -12.74
N HIS A 151 -21.47 8.48 -12.91
CA HIS A 151 -22.75 8.78 -13.57
C HIS A 151 -23.93 9.00 -12.61
N GLU A 152 -23.94 8.36 -11.45
CA GLU A 152 -25.05 8.30 -10.48
C GLU A 152 -24.63 8.77 -9.08
N ARG A 153 -24.08 10.00 -9.00
CA ARG A 153 -23.56 10.57 -7.73
C ARG A 153 -24.58 10.56 -6.58
N ALA A 154 -25.87 10.74 -6.90
CA ALA A 154 -26.94 10.77 -5.90
C ALA A 154 -27.14 9.42 -5.18
N ASN A 155 -26.76 8.30 -5.80
CA ASN A 155 -26.91 6.95 -5.23
C ASN A 155 -25.65 6.47 -4.50
N CYS A 156 -24.60 7.29 -4.45
CA CYS A 156 -23.33 6.97 -3.82
C CYS A 156 -23.23 7.62 -2.43
N PRO A 157 -22.42 7.06 -1.51
CA PRO A 157 -22.15 7.70 -0.22
C PRO A 157 -21.63 9.13 -0.41
N GLY A 158 -22.15 10.12 0.32
CA GLY A 158 -21.59 11.48 0.26
C GLY A 158 -20.15 11.56 0.81
N ARG A 159 -19.82 10.69 1.78
CA ARG A 159 -18.51 10.54 2.43
C ARG A 159 -18.29 9.08 2.81
N LEU A 160 -17.04 8.64 2.86
CA LEU A 160 -16.66 7.32 3.37
C LEU A 160 -16.42 7.36 4.88
N LEU A 161 -15.90 8.47 5.40
CA LEU A 161 -15.56 8.63 6.82
C LEU A 161 -16.50 9.57 7.57
N HIS A 162 -16.70 9.26 8.85
CA HIS A 162 -17.16 10.23 9.84
C HIS A 162 -16.05 11.21 10.22
N GLU A 163 -16.41 12.32 10.86
CA GLU A 163 -15.48 13.35 11.36
C GLU A 163 -14.41 12.77 12.30
N ASP A 164 -14.73 11.69 13.02
CA ASP A 164 -13.81 10.97 13.92
C ASP A 164 -12.79 10.07 13.21
N GLY A 165 -12.80 9.99 11.87
CA GLY A 165 -11.91 9.14 11.07
C GLY A 165 -12.29 7.64 11.07
N ARG A 166 -13.52 7.32 11.49
CA ARG A 166 -14.10 5.97 11.41
C ARG A 166 -14.93 5.84 10.14
N TRP A 167 -15.07 4.61 9.63
CA TRP A 167 -16.00 4.31 8.54
C TRP A 167 -17.43 4.70 8.88
N HIS A 168 -18.17 5.15 7.87
CA HIS A 168 -19.59 5.40 7.96
C HIS A 168 -20.40 4.12 8.25
N GLN A 169 -21.69 4.28 8.55
CA GLN A 169 -22.64 3.25 9.01
C GLN A 169 -22.60 1.92 8.23
N HIS A 170 -22.31 1.95 6.93
CA HIS A 170 -22.16 0.76 6.07
C HIS A 170 -20.68 0.45 5.79
N ARG A 171 -19.97 -0.03 6.81
CA ARG A 171 -18.51 -0.22 6.76
C ARG A 171 -18.05 -1.02 5.54
N GLU A 172 -18.61 -2.19 5.28
CA GLU A 172 -18.20 -3.04 4.17
C GLU A 172 -18.35 -2.33 2.81
N TRP A 173 -19.51 -1.71 2.58
CA TRP A 173 -19.80 -1.02 1.32
C TRP A 173 -18.85 0.16 1.08
N VAL A 174 -18.61 0.92 2.14
CA VAL A 174 -17.72 2.08 2.14
C VAL A 174 -16.26 1.66 1.95
N THR A 175 -15.80 0.59 2.61
CA THR A 175 -14.45 0.04 2.43
C THR A 175 -14.26 -0.48 1.01
N ARG A 176 -15.29 -1.08 0.38
CA ARG A 176 -15.23 -1.47 -1.05
C ARG A 176 -15.04 -0.27 -1.98
N TYR A 177 -15.68 0.87 -1.70
CA TYR A 177 -15.40 2.11 -2.45
C TYR A 177 -13.97 2.60 -2.22
N ALA A 178 -13.47 2.58 -0.99
CA ALA A 178 -12.08 2.93 -0.70
C ALA A 178 -11.09 2.05 -1.49
N VAL A 179 -11.31 0.73 -1.50
CA VAL A 179 -10.50 -0.21 -2.29
C VAL A 179 -10.62 0.08 -3.79
N ALA A 180 -11.82 0.35 -4.31
CA ALA A 180 -12.02 0.64 -5.72
C ALA A 180 -11.23 1.88 -6.17
N VAL A 181 -11.33 2.95 -5.39
CA VAL A 181 -10.69 4.23 -5.65
C VAL A 181 -9.16 4.13 -5.55
N LEU A 182 -8.64 3.45 -4.53
CA LEU A 182 -7.19 3.23 -4.40
C LEU A 182 -6.65 2.30 -5.50
N THR A 183 -7.44 1.31 -5.93
CA THR A 183 -7.09 0.44 -7.05
C THR A 183 -7.01 1.23 -8.36
N LEU A 184 -7.89 2.22 -8.56
CA LEU A 184 -7.81 3.16 -9.67
C LEU A 184 -6.55 4.02 -9.58
N ALA A 185 -6.23 4.57 -8.40
CA ALA A 185 -5.01 5.37 -8.20
C ALA A 185 -3.73 4.58 -8.55
N VAL A 186 -3.65 3.31 -8.15
CA VAL A 186 -2.52 2.42 -8.53
C VAL A 186 -2.46 2.20 -10.05
N GLN A 187 -3.61 2.04 -10.72
CA GLN A 187 -3.63 1.91 -12.18
C GLN A 187 -3.20 3.18 -12.92
N LEU A 188 -3.48 4.34 -12.33
CA LEU A 188 -2.96 5.64 -12.77
C LEU A 188 -1.48 5.85 -12.40
N ARG A 189 -0.78 4.80 -11.95
CA ARG A 189 0.65 4.78 -11.60
C ARG A 189 1.02 5.65 -10.39
N VAL A 190 0.08 5.86 -9.47
CA VAL A 190 0.34 6.54 -8.21
C VAL A 190 0.91 5.54 -7.20
N LEU A 191 2.24 5.53 -7.06
CA LEU A 191 2.96 4.61 -6.17
C LEU A 191 2.56 4.76 -4.70
N GLU A 192 2.26 5.99 -4.27
CA GLU A 192 1.85 6.29 -2.89
C GLU A 192 0.52 5.61 -2.48
N ALA A 193 -0.27 5.13 -3.45
CA ALA A 193 -1.54 4.46 -3.20
C ALA A 193 -1.42 2.96 -2.90
N GLU A 194 -0.27 2.33 -3.16
CA GLU A 194 -0.09 0.87 -2.99
C GLU A 194 -0.19 0.45 -1.52
N ALA A 195 0.54 1.11 -0.62
CA ALA A 195 0.50 0.79 0.81
C ALA A 195 -0.89 1.01 1.44
N PRO A 196 -1.58 2.15 1.21
CA PRO A 196 -2.97 2.32 1.61
C PRO A 196 -3.91 1.25 1.04
N LEU A 197 -3.72 0.85 -0.24
CA LEU A 197 -4.55 -0.18 -0.86
C LEU A 197 -4.45 -1.52 -0.13
N HIS A 198 -3.24 -1.96 0.20
CA HIS A 198 -3.02 -3.20 0.94
C HIS A 198 -3.68 -3.17 2.33
N LEU A 199 -3.59 -2.05 3.04
CA LEU A 199 -4.25 -1.89 4.35
C LEU A 199 -5.77 -1.97 4.23
N MET A 200 -6.36 -1.33 3.21
CA MET A 200 -7.81 -1.37 2.99
C MET A 200 -8.31 -2.74 2.52
N GLN A 201 -7.52 -3.46 1.72
CA GLN A 201 -7.82 -4.85 1.34
C GLN A 201 -7.79 -5.79 2.54
N ALA A 202 -6.80 -5.64 3.43
CA ALA A 202 -6.73 -6.41 4.67
C ALA A 202 -7.93 -6.11 5.58
N GLU A 203 -8.34 -4.84 5.69
CA GLU A 203 -9.52 -4.43 6.46
C GLU A 203 -10.81 -5.02 5.87
N LEU A 204 -10.98 -5.00 4.53
CA LEU A 204 -12.13 -5.60 3.86
C LEU A 204 -12.18 -7.13 4.06
N ALA A 205 -11.03 -7.80 3.98
CA ALA A 205 -10.95 -9.24 4.22
C ALA A 205 -11.33 -9.60 5.66
N GLY A 206 -10.94 -8.78 6.63
CA GLY A 206 -11.32 -8.95 8.04
C GLY A 206 -12.83 -8.76 8.28
N LEU A 207 -13.49 -7.87 7.53
CA LEU A 207 -14.95 -7.67 7.61
C LEU A 207 -15.74 -8.86 7.04
N ASN A 208 -15.23 -9.54 6.00
CA ASN A 208 -15.89 -10.70 5.41
C ASN A 208 -15.80 -11.97 6.28
N GLN A 209 -14.92 -11.98 7.29
CA GLN A 209 -14.71 -13.12 8.19
C GLN A 209 -15.42 -12.96 9.54
N ALA A 210 -15.96 -11.77 9.83
CA ALA A 210 -16.64 -11.42 11.08
C ALA A 210 -18.17 -11.58 10.95
#